data_AF-A0A9D9VR28-F1
#
_entry.id   AF-A0A9D9VR28-F1
#
_cell.length_a   1.000
_cell.length_b   1.000
_cell.length_c   1.000
_cell.angle_alpha   90.00
_cell.angle_beta   90.00
_cell.angle_gamma   90.00
#
_symmetry.space_group_name_H-M   'P 1'
#
loop_
_entity.id
_entity.type
_entity.pdbx_description
1 polymer ?
#
loop_
_entity_poly.entity_id
_entity_poly.type
_entity_poly.pdbx_seq_one_letter_code
_entity_poly.pdbx_strand_id
1 'polypeptide(L)'
;MNNKEFKGNLDSLPASLFIDKNKKSDDYENFFLVLGVVFNDLKGLMMFDMLIKESYRKPEEGEVSSHTGEYGGARIQINKFLIGVINEFLEFLKSNEGTMKTLEFQLLLKNLSPEHRKRWTDLVDVAMKKNTSDSEILKTLVNIRNNVAFHYYQSGKVLRKGFIDVFNNQKDDKPQYKKPYFSVGETMESTRFYYSDASVEAYTRSVLTKEQVESISNIVDDMNSTITALMTAYITSLKNKIKVNNKPKKKKR
;
A
#
# COMPACT_ATOMS: atom_id res chain seq x y z
N MET A 1 12.45 -20.89 -20.72
CA MET A 1 11.88 -19.57 -20.43
C MET A 1 12.90 -18.53 -20.87
N ASN A 2 12.50 -17.52 -21.65
CA ASN A 2 13.39 -16.38 -21.91
C ASN A 2 13.52 -15.59 -20.61
N ASN A 3 14.76 -15.32 -20.17
CA ASN A 3 15.01 -14.47 -19.02
C ASN A 3 14.46 -13.07 -19.32
N LYS A 4 13.48 -12.63 -18.52
CA LYS A 4 12.95 -11.26 -18.59
C LYS A 4 13.80 -10.40 -17.65
N GLU A 5 14.31 -9.27 -18.17
CA GLU A 5 15.03 -8.28 -17.37
C GLU A 5 14.14 -7.08 -17.03
N PHE A 6 14.33 -6.50 -15.84
CA PHE A 6 13.71 -5.23 -15.49
C PHE A 6 14.29 -4.11 -16.33
N LYS A 7 13.41 -3.30 -16.94
CA LYS A 7 13.80 -2.15 -17.76
C LYS A 7 13.87 -0.87 -16.93
N GLY A 8 14.77 0.03 -17.28
CA GLY A 8 14.88 1.36 -16.68
C GLY A 8 16.29 1.93 -16.80
N ASN A 9 16.41 3.26 -16.70
CA ASN A 9 17.70 3.91 -16.60
C ASN A 9 18.14 3.94 -15.14
N LEU A 10 19.40 3.57 -14.87
CA LEU A 10 20.00 3.68 -13.55
C LEU A 10 20.69 5.05 -13.42
N ASP A 11 19.97 6.01 -12.85
CA ASP A 11 20.48 7.33 -12.51
C ASP A 11 21.15 7.33 -11.13
N SER A 12 22.11 8.23 -10.90
CA SER A 12 22.72 8.43 -9.58
C SER A 12 22.97 9.90 -9.24
N LEU A 13 23.03 10.19 -7.94
CA LEU A 13 23.50 11.45 -7.37
C LEU A 13 24.41 11.13 -6.17
N PRO A 14 25.35 12.02 -5.80
CA PRO A 14 26.12 11.85 -4.58
C PRO A 14 25.23 11.67 -3.35
N ALA A 15 25.56 10.69 -2.49
CA ALA A 15 24.78 10.37 -1.29
C ALA A 15 24.59 11.58 -0.36
N SER A 16 25.60 12.46 -0.28
CA SER A 16 25.57 13.70 0.51
C SER A 16 24.52 14.71 0.06
N LEU A 17 23.89 14.54 -1.11
CA LEU A 17 22.76 15.36 -1.53
C LEU A 17 21.43 14.85 -0.97
N PHE A 18 21.36 13.57 -0.63
CA PHE A 18 20.18 12.97 0.02
C PHE A 18 20.28 13.10 1.53
N ILE A 19 21.42 12.69 2.10
CA ILE A 19 21.68 12.73 3.54
C ILE A 19 23.14 13.14 3.77
N ASP A 20 23.34 14.27 4.43
CA ASP A 20 24.68 14.71 4.83
C ASP A 20 25.01 14.18 6.24
N LYS A 21 25.89 13.16 6.29
CA LYS A 21 26.34 12.55 7.55
C LYS A 21 26.97 13.52 8.56
N ASN A 22 27.40 14.70 8.11
CA ASN A 22 28.02 15.71 8.98
C ASN A 22 27.02 16.75 9.49
N LYS A 23 25.77 16.71 9.03
CA LYS A 23 24.70 17.57 9.54
C LYS A 23 23.89 16.83 10.60
N LYS A 24 23.27 17.61 11.49
CA LYS A 24 22.24 17.08 12.39
C LYS A 24 21.10 16.51 11.54
N SER A 25 20.50 15.40 11.99
CA SER A 25 19.34 14.76 11.36
C SER A 25 18.33 15.80 10.87
N ASP A 26 17.99 15.73 9.58
CA ASP A 26 17.03 16.60 8.93
C ASP A 26 15.73 15.82 8.69
N ASP A 27 14.66 16.23 9.36
CA ASP A 27 13.34 15.60 9.26
C ASP A 27 12.81 15.64 7.83
N TYR A 28 13.22 16.62 7.02
CA TYR A 28 12.86 16.72 5.61
C TYR A 28 13.54 15.63 4.76
N GLU A 29 14.84 15.40 4.97
CA GLU A 29 15.58 14.34 4.26
C GLU A 29 15.06 12.95 4.64
N ASN A 30 14.85 12.72 5.95
CA ASN A 30 14.28 11.49 6.47
C ASN A 30 12.87 11.22 5.90
N PHE A 31 12.05 12.27 5.76
CA PHE A 31 10.70 12.14 5.20
C PHE A 31 10.72 11.58 3.78
N PHE A 32 11.59 12.11 2.90
CA PHE A 32 11.70 11.60 1.52
C PHE A 32 12.33 10.21 1.44
N LEU A 33 13.21 9.85 2.38
CA LEU A 33 13.70 8.48 2.47
C LEU A 33 12.55 7.50 2.75
N VAL A 34 11.71 7.80 3.74
CA VAL A 34 10.55 6.98 4.09
C VAL A 34 9.53 6.94 2.95
N LEU A 35 9.27 8.06 2.27
CA LEU A 35 8.41 8.06 1.07
C LEU A 35 8.91 7.10 -0.01
N GLY A 36 10.23 7.05 -0.22
CA GLY A 36 10.85 6.09 -1.15
C GLY A 36 10.57 4.64 -0.77
N VAL A 37 10.62 4.32 0.52
CA VAL A 37 10.29 2.97 1.04
C VAL A 37 8.81 2.65 0.81
N VAL A 38 7.90 3.56 1.19
CA VAL A 38 6.45 3.36 1.00
C VAL A 38 6.13 3.11 -0.48
N PHE A 39 6.73 3.89 -1.39
CA PHE A 39 6.57 3.67 -2.84
C PHE A 39 7.03 2.26 -3.27
N ASN A 40 8.18 1.81 -2.78
CA ASN A 40 8.71 0.49 -3.12
C ASN A 40 7.81 -0.64 -2.61
N ASP A 41 7.24 -0.50 -1.41
CA ASP A 41 6.31 -1.47 -0.83
C ASP A 41 5.02 -1.56 -1.67
N LEU A 42 4.42 -0.42 -2.03
CA LEU A 42 3.25 -0.38 -2.91
C LEU A 42 3.54 -1.02 -4.26
N LYS A 43 4.67 -0.64 -4.89
CA LYS A 43 5.11 -1.20 -6.17
C LYS A 43 5.28 -2.71 -6.08
N GLY A 44 5.91 -3.22 -5.03
CA GLY A 44 6.11 -4.66 -4.82
C GLY A 44 4.80 -5.43 -4.73
N LEU A 45 3.84 -4.91 -3.96
CA LEU A 45 2.51 -5.52 -3.81
C LEU A 45 1.70 -5.48 -5.11
N MET A 46 1.72 -4.36 -5.84
CA MET A 46 1.06 -4.24 -7.14
C MET A 46 1.69 -5.18 -8.18
N MET A 47 3.02 -5.28 -8.21
CA MET A 47 3.73 -6.23 -9.06
C MET A 47 3.37 -7.67 -8.73
N PHE A 48 3.23 -8.01 -7.44
CA PHE A 48 2.85 -9.36 -7.04
C PHE A 48 1.43 -9.71 -7.48
N ASP A 49 0.46 -8.80 -7.33
CA ASP A 49 -0.91 -9.00 -7.84
C ASP A 49 -0.93 -9.19 -9.36
N MET A 50 -0.16 -8.37 -10.09
CA MET A 50 -0.01 -8.50 -11.54
C MET A 50 0.60 -9.84 -11.94
N LEU A 51 1.67 -10.29 -11.26
CA LEU A 51 2.28 -11.60 -11.52
C LEU A 51 1.30 -12.74 -11.31
N ILE A 52 0.45 -12.69 -10.27
CA ILE A 52 -0.59 -13.69 -10.06
C ILE A 52 -1.58 -13.69 -11.23
N LYS A 53 -2.07 -12.51 -11.63
CA LYS A 53 -3.04 -12.38 -12.72
C LYS A 53 -2.49 -12.81 -14.08
N GLU A 54 -1.21 -12.59 -14.33
CA GLU A 54 -0.55 -12.96 -15.59
C GLU A 54 -0.09 -14.42 -15.63
N SER A 55 0.31 -14.98 -14.49
CA SER A 55 0.89 -16.33 -14.44
C SER A 55 -0.15 -17.43 -14.22
N TYR A 56 -1.31 -17.09 -13.65
CA TYR A 56 -2.34 -18.06 -13.29
C TYR A 56 -3.69 -17.71 -13.93
N ARG A 57 -4.42 -18.74 -14.37
CA ARG A 57 -5.79 -18.53 -14.85
C ARG A 57 -6.67 -18.00 -13.73
N LYS A 58 -7.57 -17.07 -14.06
CA LYS A 58 -8.67 -16.69 -13.17
C LYS A 58 -9.59 -17.90 -12.96
N PRO A 59 -9.94 -18.28 -11.72
CA PRO A 59 -10.90 -19.35 -11.47
C PRO A 59 -12.29 -19.04 -12.03
N GLU A 60 -13.02 -20.07 -12.42
CA GLU A 60 -14.40 -19.94 -12.91
C GLU A 60 -15.38 -19.69 -11.75
N GLU A 61 -16.55 -19.09 -12.04
CA GLU A 61 -17.55 -18.89 -10.99
C GLU A 61 -18.07 -20.24 -10.47
N GLY A 62 -18.06 -20.42 -9.15
CA GLY A 62 -18.51 -21.66 -8.51
C GLY A 62 -17.48 -22.79 -8.51
N GLU A 63 -16.31 -22.60 -9.10
CA GLU A 63 -15.24 -23.59 -9.11
C GLU A 63 -14.73 -23.86 -7.68
N VAL A 64 -14.80 -25.12 -7.24
CA VAL A 64 -14.19 -25.57 -5.98
C VAL A 64 -12.96 -26.40 -6.29
N SER A 65 -11.79 -25.82 -6.11
CA SER A 65 -10.50 -26.47 -6.34
C SER A 65 -9.40 -25.84 -5.48
N SER A 66 -8.28 -26.55 -5.31
CA SER A 66 -7.08 -25.98 -4.67
C SER A 66 -6.58 -24.74 -5.41
N HIS A 67 -6.71 -24.70 -6.74
CA HIS A 67 -6.38 -23.54 -7.57
C HIS A 67 -7.22 -22.32 -7.21
N THR A 68 -8.55 -22.48 -7.10
CA THR A 68 -9.44 -21.39 -6.67
C THR A 68 -9.06 -20.87 -5.29
N GLY A 69 -8.82 -21.79 -4.35
CA GLY A 69 -8.44 -21.45 -2.98
C GLY A 69 -7.11 -20.70 -2.88
N GLU A 70 -6.09 -21.15 -3.62
CA GLU A 70 -4.77 -20.51 -3.65
C GLU A 70 -4.84 -19.13 -4.30
N TYR A 71 -5.49 -19.04 -5.47
CA TYR A 71 -5.66 -17.78 -6.19
C TYR A 71 -6.41 -16.74 -5.35
N GLY A 72 -7.52 -17.13 -4.72
CA GLY A 72 -8.29 -16.26 -3.85
C GLY A 72 -7.50 -15.85 -2.60
N GLY A 73 -6.87 -16.82 -1.94
CA GLY A 73 -6.11 -16.61 -0.73
C GLY A 73 -4.89 -15.70 -0.93
N ALA A 74 -4.15 -15.85 -2.02
CA ALA A 74 -3.03 -14.97 -2.34
C ALA A 74 -3.48 -13.51 -2.54
N ARG A 75 -4.64 -13.30 -3.19
CA ARG A 75 -5.21 -11.96 -3.36
C ARG A 75 -5.73 -11.36 -2.05
N ILE A 76 -6.34 -12.16 -1.17
CA ILE A 76 -6.70 -11.73 0.18
C ILE A 76 -5.45 -11.27 0.94
N GLN A 77 -4.37 -12.04 0.85
CA GLN A 77 -3.10 -11.69 1.50
C GLN A 77 -2.52 -10.38 0.96
N ILE A 78 -2.52 -10.16 -0.36
CA ILE A 78 -2.09 -8.88 -0.96
C ILE A 78 -2.93 -7.72 -0.43
N ASN A 79 -4.26 -7.86 -0.40
CA ASN A 79 -5.14 -6.82 0.13
C ASN A 79 -4.84 -6.50 1.60
N LYS A 80 -4.58 -7.50 2.44
CA LYS A 80 -4.20 -7.29 3.84
C LYS A 80 -2.90 -6.48 3.95
N PHE A 81 -1.90 -6.78 3.12
CA PHE A 81 -0.66 -6.03 3.08
C PHE A 81 -0.88 -4.59 2.61
N LEU A 82 -1.67 -4.36 1.56
CA LEU A 82 -2.01 -3.02 1.07
C LEU A 82 -2.69 -2.19 2.17
N ILE A 83 -3.68 -2.76 2.87
CA ILE A 83 -4.35 -2.10 4.00
C ILE A 83 -3.34 -1.74 5.11
N GLY A 84 -2.40 -2.64 5.40
CA GLY A 84 -1.31 -2.38 6.34
C GLY A 84 -0.43 -1.19 5.92
N VAL A 85 0.02 -1.18 4.67
CA VAL A 85 0.86 -0.10 4.10
C VAL A 85 0.11 1.23 4.11
N ILE A 86 -1.16 1.26 3.70
CA ILE A 86 -1.99 2.48 3.75
C ILE A 86 -2.05 3.01 5.18
N ASN A 87 -2.33 2.15 6.16
CA ASN A 87 -2.42 2.56 7.55
C ASN A 87 -1.09 3.14 8.07
N GLU A 88 0.03 2.44 7.84
CA GLU A 88 1.36 2.91 8.26
C GLU A 88 1.74 4.22 7.59
N PHE A 89 1.42 4.38 6.30
CA PHE A 89 1.65 5.62 5.59
C PHE A 89 0.87 6.79 6.21
N LEU A 90 -0.39 6.60 6.57
CA LEU A 90 -1.21 7.65 7.17
C LEU A 90 -0.73 8.05 8.58
N GLU A 91 -0.35 7.08 9.41
CA GLU A 91 0.27 7.39 10.71
C GLU A 91 1.65 8.05 10.54
N PHE A 92 2.40 7.70 9.50
CA PHE A 92 3.64 8.40 9.12
C PHE A 92 3.36 9.86 8.74
N LEU A 93 2.37 10.14 7.88
CA LEU A 93 1.99 11.51 7.52
C LEU A 93 1.60 12.31 8.77
N LYS A 94 0.79 11.72 9.65
CA LYS A 94 0.37 12.33 10.91
C LYS A 94 1.55 12.66 11.81
N SER A 95 2.50 11.73 11.96
CA SER A 95 3.68 11.92 12.80
C SER A 95 4.67 12.94 12.23
N ASN A 96 4.58 13.25 10.93
CA ASN A 96 5.48 14.16 10.22
C ASN A 96 4.78 15.45 9.75
N GLU A 97 3.69 15.86 10.42
CA GLU A 97 2.96 17.08 10.08
C GLU A 97 3.87 18.33 10.06
N GLY A 98 4.81 18.41 11.00
CA GLY A 98 5.79 19.50 11.09
C GLY A 98 6.61 19.65 9.81
N THR A 99 7.15 18.54 9.29
CA THR A 99 7.93 18.52 8.05
C THR A 99 7.13 19.02 6.86
N MET A 100 5.86 18.60 6.75
CA MET A 100 4.97 19.03 5.66
C MET A 100 4.64 20.52 5.71
N LYS A 101 4.72 21.16 6.89
CA LYS A 101 4.48 22.61 7.07
C LYS A 101 5.71 23.48 6.78
N THR A 102 6.89 22.88 6.57
CA THR A 102 8.12 23.63 6.26
C THR A 102 8.03 24.37 4.93
N LEU A 103 8.76 25.48 4.80
CA LEU A 103 8.78 26.27 3.56
C LEU A 103 9.30 25.44 2.39
N GLU A 104 10.32 24.62 2.63
CA GLU A 104 10.94 23.71 1.67
C GLU A 104 9.90 22.75 1.08
N PHE A 105 9.12 22.09 1.94
CA PHE A 105 8.07 21.19 1.51
C PHE A 105 6.97 21.91 0.74
N GLN A 106 6.54 23.07 1.23
CA GLN A 106 5.49 23.86 0.58
C GLN A 106 5.91 24.38 -0.80
N LEU A 107 7.17 24.76 -0.97
CA LEU A 107 7.72 25.14 -2.28
C LEU A 107 7.78 23.93 -3.22
N LEU A 108 8.14 22.75 -2.72
CA LEU A 108 8.12 21.52 -3.50
C LEU A 108 6.69 21.19 -3.95
N LEU A 109 5.72 21.22 -3.05
CA LEU A 109 4.30 20.96 -3.33
C LEU A 109 3.72 21.94 -4.37
N LYS A 110 4.17 23.20 -4.36
CA LYS A 110 3.80 24.21 -5.36
C LYS A 110 4.29 23.89 -6.78
N ASN A 111 5.30 23.05 -6.93
CA ASN A 111 5.82 22.63 -8.24
C ASN A 111 5.09 21.40 -8.81
N LEU A 112 4.24 20.74 -8.01
CA LEU A 112 3.39 19.65 -8.48
C LEU A 112 2.23 20.20 -9.32
N SER A 113 1.72 19.38 -10.24
CA SER A 113 0.49 19.70 -10.98
C SER A 113 -0.70 19.88 -10.02
N PRO A 114 -1.74 20.64 -10.41
CA PRO A 114 -2.91 20.85 -9.56
C PRO A 114 -3.58 19.54 -9.09
N GLU A 115 -3.61 18.53 -9.96
CA GLU A 115 -4.16 17.20 -9.66
C GLU A 115 -3.36 16.47 -8.57
N HIS A 116 -2.03 16.34 -8.71
CA HIS A 116 -1.21 15.67 -7.70
C HIS A 116 -1.21 16.44 -6.37
N ARG A 117 -1.29 17.77 -6.43
CA ARG A 117 -1.43 18.59 -5.23
C ARG A 117 -2.74 18.34 -4.52
N LYS A 118 -3.85 18.23 -5.26
CA LYS A 118 -5.15 17.90 -4.69
C LYS A 118 -5.10 16.52 -4.03
N ARG A 119 -4.63 15.49 -4.74
CA ARG A 119 -4.47 14.13 -4.19
C ARG A 119 -3.63 14.10 -2.92
N TRP A 120 -2.51 14.81 -2.90
CA TRP A 120 -1.69 14.94 -1.70
C TRP A 120 -2.44 15.57 -0.53
N THR A 121 -3.14 16.68 -0.78
CA THR A 121 -3.94 17.35 0.24
C THR A 121 -5.03 16.42 0.77
N ASP A 122 -5.73 15.69 -0.12
CA ASP A 122 -6.75 14.72 0.27
C ASP A 122 -6.16 13.64 1.19
N LEU A 123 -5.00 13.04 0.84
CA LEU A 123 -4.29 12.06 1.66
C LEU A 123 -3.86 12.62 3.03
N VAL A 124 -3.40 13.87 3.08
CA VAL A 124 -3.01 14.52 4.33
C VAL A 124 -4.24 14.83 5.18
N ASP A 125 -5.32 15.34 4.61
CA ASP A 125 -6.54 15.66 5.36
C ASP A 125 -7.18 14.40 5.95
N VAL A 126 -7.16 13.31 5.19
CA VAL A 126 -7.48 11.94 5.59
C VAL A 126 -6.61 11.51 6.79
N ALA A 127 -5.28 11.63 6.71
CA ALA A 127 -4.37 11.32 7.82
C ALA A 127 -4.62 12.17 9.08
N MET A 128 -4.97 13.45 8.91
CA MET A 128 -5.20 14.40 10.01
C MET A 128 -6.63 14.34 10.58
N LYS A 129 -7.49 13.45 10.07
CA LYS A 129 -8.90 13.32 10.50
C LYS A 129 -9.70 14.62 10.41
N LYS A 130 -9.37 15.49 9.46
CA LYS A 130 -10.22 16.65 9.15
C LYS A 130 -11.48 16.12 8.49
N ASN A 131 -12.66 16.50 8.98
CA ASN A 131 -13.97 15.94 8.62
C ASN A 131 -14.14 15.68 7.11
N THR A 132 -13.95 14.43 6.69
CA THR A 132 -14.26 13.92 5.35
C THR A 132 -14.99 12.58 5.47
N SER A 133 -15.83 12.23 4.49
CA SER A 133 -16.43 10.90 4.35
C SER A 133 -15.37 9.79 4.32
N ASP A 134 -14.18 10.10 3.80
CA ASP A 134 -13.04 9.18 3.72
C ASP A 134 -12.47 8.81 5.10
N SER A 135 -12.76 9.61 6.14
CA SER A 135 -12.42 9.26 7.52
C SER A 135 -13.13 7.99 8.02
N GLU A 136 -14.26 7.60 7.42
CA GLU A 136 -14.93 6.33 7.72
C GLU A 136 -14.19 5.15 7.10
N ILE A 137 -13.77 5.27 5.83
CA ILE A 137 -12.97 4.23 5.15
C ILE A 137 -11.69 3.97 5.93
N LEU A 138 -10.99 5.02 6.37
CA LEU A 138 -9.79 4.86 7.19
C LEU A 138 -10.03 4.16 8.52
N LYS A 139 -11.08 4.53 9.25
CA LYS A 139 -11.44 3.85 10.50
C LYS A 139 -11.70 2.38 10.23
N THR A 140 -12.33 2.04 9.11
CA THR A 140 -12.56 0.67 8.70
C THR A 140 -11.25 -0.05 8.33
N LEU A 141 -10.32 0.61 7.63
CA LEU A 141 -8.99 0.06 7.33
C LEU A 141 -8.17 -0.23 8.60
N VAL A 142 -8.18 0.70 9.56
CA VAL A 142 -7.58 0.52 10.89
C VAL A 142 -8.21 -0.69 11.60
N ASN A 143 -9.54 -0.82 11.57
CA ASN A 143 -10.24 -1.94 12.18
C ASN A 143 -9.89 -3.28 11.52
N ILE A 144 -9.78 -3.34 10.19
CA ILE A 144 -9.33 -4.55 9.47
C ILE A 144 -7.90 -4.90 9.88
N ARG A 145 -7.01 -3.91 9.90
CA ARG A 145 -5.62 -4.13 10.31
C ARG A 145 -5.54 -4.75 11.71
N ASN A 146 -6.25 -4.13 12.65
CA ASN A 146 -6.26 -4.49 14.07
C ASN A 146 -6.87 -5.86 14.34
N ASN A 147 -7.78 -6.34 13.50
CA ASN A 147 -8.51 -7.58 13.77
C ASN A 147 -8.08 -8.76 12.91
N VAL A 148 -7.60 -8.55 11.68
CA VAL A 148 -7.30 -9.67 10.77
C VAL A 148 -5.99 -9.55 10.00
N ALA A 149 -5.33 -8.39 9.95
CA ALA A 149 -4.09 -8.24 9.20
C ALA A 149 -2.84 -8.71 9.96
N PHE A 150 -2.59 -8.17 11.17
CA PHE A 150 -1.30 -8.35 11.85
C PHE A 150 -1.35 -8.58 13.37
N HIS A 151 -2.53 -8.58 14.01
CA HIS A 151 -2.67 -8.75 15.46
C HIS A 151 -3.28 -10.10 15.84
N TYR A 152 -2.56 -11.19 15.54
CA TYR A 152 -3.02 -12.57 15.74
C TYR A 152 -3.55 -12.88 17.14
N TYR A 153 -3.03 -12.21 18.18
CA TYR A 153 -3.46 -12.37 19.57
C TYR A 153 -4.89 -11.86 19.85
N GLN A 154 -5.43 -10.96 19.01
CA GLN A 154 -6.79 -10.41 19.12
C GLN A 154 -7.77 -11.00 18.09
N SER A 155 -7.26 -11.62 17.03
CA SER A 155 -8.04 -12.07 15.88
C SER A 155 -9.01 -13.23 16.16
N GLY A 156 -8.79 -14.04 17.20
CA GLY A 156 -9.51 -15.29 17.40
C GLY A 156 -11.04 -15.15 17.45
N LYS A 157 -11.57 -14.14 18.17
CA LYS A 157 -13.02 -13.90 18.26
C LYS A 157 -13.62 -13.49 16.91
N VAL A 158 -12.89 -12.64 16.18
CA VAL A 158 -13.33 -12.10 14.90
C VAL A 158 -13.30 -13.18 13.81
N LEU A 159 -12.22 -13.95 13.73
CA LEU A 159 -12.10 -15.06 12.78
C LEU A 159 -13.14 -16.15 13.05
N ARG A 160 -13.42 -16.46 14.33
CA ARG A 160 -14.49 -17.39 14.69
C ARG A 160 -15.86 -16.90 14.20
N LYS A 161 -16.15 -15.61 14.34
CA LYS A 161 -17.39 -15.03 13.80
C LYS A 161 -17.46 -15.17 12.29
N GLY A 162 -16.40 -14.78 11.57
CA GLY A 162 -16.32 -14.93 10.12
C GLY A 162 -16.50 -16.38 9.65
N PHE A 163 -15.90 -17.34 10.35
CA PHE A 163 -16.08 -18.77 10.06
C PHE A 163 -17.55 -19.19 10.17
N ILE A 164 -18.21 -18.85 11.29
CA ILE A 164 -19.64 -19.17 11.52
C ILE A 164 -20.50 -18.50 10.45
N ASP A 165 -20.19 -17.25 10.09
CA ASP A 165 -20.95 -16.52 9.08
C ASP A 165 -20.87 -17.19 7.70
N VAL A 166 -19.71 -17.72 7.30
CA VAL A 166 -19.54 -18.41 6.01
C VAL A 166 -20.15 -19.80 5.99
N PHE A 167 -19.90 -20.61 7.01
CA PHE A 167 -20.18 -22.05 6.94
C PHE A 167 -21.46 -22.47 7.67
N ASN A 168 -22.02 -21.61 8.54
CA ASN A 168 -23.19 -21.93 9.35
C ASN A 168 -24.38 -21.01 9.08
N ASN A 169 -24.14 -19.71 8.83
CA ASN A 169 -25.21 -18.73 8.63
C ASN A 169 -25.47 -18.39 7.15
N GLN A 170 -24.55 -18.73 6.26
CA GLN A 170 -24.70 -18.46 4.83
C GLN A 170 -25.88 -19.26 4.26
N LYS A 171 -26.79 -18.57 3.56
CA LYS A 171 -27.96 -19.17 2.92
C LYS A 171 -27.74 -19.49 1.43
N ASP A 172 -26.64 -18.98 0.87
CA ASP A 172 -26.25 -19.28 -0.51
C ASP A 172 -25.85 -20.76 -0.65
N ASP A 173 -26.46 -21.47 -1.60
CA ASP A 173 -26.21 -22.89 -1.85
C ASP A 173 -24.94 -23.14 -2.70
N LYS A 174 -24.13 -22.10 -2.90
CA LYS A 174 -22.85 -22.19 -3.60
C LYS A 174 -21.89 -23.22 -2.95
N PRO A 175 -21.30 -24.15 -3.73
CA PRO A 175 -20.47 -25.25 -3.20
C PRO A 175 -19.30 -24.83 -2.30
N GLN A 176 -18.73 -23.65 -2.52
CA GLN A 176 -17.62 -23.11 -1.72
C GLN A 176 -17.99 -22.81 -0.26
N TYR A 177 -19.27 -22.61 0.05
CA TYR A 177 -19.73 -22.30 1.42
C TYR A 177 -20.23 -23.53 2.17
N LYS A 178 -20.35 -24.69 1.51
CA LYS A 178 -20.90 -25.90 2.13
C LYS A 178 -19.95 -26.60 3.10
N LYS A 179 -18.63 -26.43 2.94
CA LYS A 179 -17.61 -27.16 3.72
C LYS A 179 -16.36 -26.31 3.96
N PRO A 180 -15.70 -26.44 5.12
CA PRO A 180 -14.39 -25.83 5.35
C PRO A 180 -13.29 -26.61 4.61
N TYR A 181 -12.83 -26.10 3.47
CA TYR A 181 -11.80 -26.75 2.66
C TYR A 181 -10.38 -26.44 3.16
N PHE A 182 -9.46 -27.37 2.92
CA PHE A 182 -8.02 -27.24 3.15
C PHE A 182 -7.24 -28.18 2.22
N SER A 183 -5.97 -27.90 2.01
CA SER A 183 -4.99 -28.79 1.37
C SER A 183 -3.79 -28.94 2.30
N VAL A 184 -3.31 -30.16 2.49
CA VAL A 184 -2.06 -30.46 3.22
C VAL A 184 -1.24 -31.36 2.32
N GLY A 185 -0.11 -30.85 1.86
CA GLY A 185 0.83 -31.59 1.01
C GLY A 185 2.24 -31.57 1.58
N GLU A 186 3.21 -32.05 0.81
CA GLU A 186 4.60 -32.20 1.24
C GLU A 186 5.37 -30.88 1.27
N THR A 187 4.84 -29.84 0.62
CA THR A 187 5.48 -28.53 0.50
C THR A 187 4.55 -27.41 0.98
N MET A 188 5.11 -26.23 1.25
CA MET A 188 4.31 -25.03 1.55
C MET A 188 3.37 -24.67 0.39
N GLU A 189 3.83 -24.84 -0.86
CA GLU A 189 3.02 -24.55 -2.06
C GLU A 189 1.77 -25.44 -2.14
N SER A 190 1.90 -26.70 -1.74
CA SER A 190 0.79 -27.66 -1.74
C SER A 190 -0.08 -27.63 -0.47
N THR A 191 0.24 -26.77 0.50
CA THR A 191 -0.42 -26.69 1.80
C THR A 191 -1.09 -25.34 2.01
N ARG A 192 -2.42 -25.34 2.20
CA ARG A 192 -3.17 -24.12 2.49
C ARG A 192 -4.48 -24.39 3.24
N PHE A 193 -4.78 -23.54 4.21
CA PHE A 193 -5.98 -23.63 5.05
C PHE A 193 -7.08 -22.68 4.52
N TYR A 194 -7.75 -23.05 3.42
CA TYR A 194 -8.71 -22.18 2.73
C TYR A 194 -9.86 -21.69 3.61
N TYR A 195 -10.33 -22.51 4.57
CA TYR A 195 -11.35 -22.09 5.54
C TYR A 195 -10.93 -20.88 6.40
N SER A 196 -9.62 -20.71 6.64
CA SER A 196 -9.10 -19.57 7.38
C SER A 196 -9.13 -18.30 6.53
N ASP A 197 -8.78 -18.41 5.25
CA ASP A 197 -8.90 -17.31 4.29
C ASP A 197 -10.36 -16.86 4.13
N ALA A 198 -11.28 -17.82 4.01
CA ALA A 198 -12.71 -17.54 3.94
C ALA A 198 -13.22 -16.78 5.18
N SER A 199 -12.71 -17.13 6.37
CA SER A 199 -13.06 -16.44 7.62
C SER A 199 -12.58 -14.98 7.64
N VAL A 200 -11.36 -14.74 7.14
CA VAL A 200 -10.81 -13.39 6.98
C VAL A 200 -11.62 -12.59 5.97
N GLU A 201 -11.93 -13.18 4.82
CA GLU A 201 -12.71 -12.53 3.77
C GLU A 201 -14.10 -12.14 4.27
N ALA A 202 -14.78 -13.05 4.97
CA ALA A 202 -16.11 -12.78 5.52
C ALA A 202 -16.10 -11.65 6.55
N TYR A 203 -15.12 -11.64 7.46
CA TYR A 203 -14.98 -10.51 8.36
C TYR A 203 -14.73 -9.21 7.58
N THR A 204 -13.84 -9.25 6.59
CA THR A 204 -13.51 -8.08 5.76
C THR A 204 -14.74 -7.53 5.06
N ARG A 205 -15.58 -8.39 4.47
CA ARG A 205 -16.87 -8.02 3.86
C ARG A 205 -17.93 -7.57 4.87
N SER A 206 -17.82 -7.99 6.14
CA SER A 206 -18.72 -7.54 7.20
C SER A 206 -18.43 -6.12 7.67
N VAL A 207 -17.24 -5.60 7.39
CA VAL A 207 -16.81 -4.26 7.78
C VAL A 207 -16.63 -3.31 6.59
N LEU A 208 -16.33 -3.82 5.39
CA LEU A 208 -16.25 -3.04 4.16
C LEU A 208 -17.40 -3.37 3.21
N THR A 209 -17.99 -2.33 2.61
CA THR A 209 -18.84 -2.49 1.44
C THR A 209 -18.01 -2.80 0.20
N LYS A 210 -18.66 -3.27 -0.87
CA LYS A 210 -17.99 -3.56 -2.15
C LYS A 210 -17.34 -2.29 -2.73
N GLU A 211 -18.05 -1.16 -2.64
CA GLU A 211 -17.56 0.15 -3.08
C GLU A 211 -16.30 0.55 -2.29
N GLN A 212 -16.26 0.26 -0.98
CA GLN A 212 -15.09 0.54 -0.16
C GLN A 212 -13.90 -0.38 -0.51
N VAL A 213 -14.13 -1.63 -0.89
CA VAL A 213 -13.07 -2.51 -1.41
C VAL A 213 -12.50 -1.96 -2.72
N GLU A 214 -13.35 -1.49 -3.64
CA GLU A 214 -12.91 -0.84 -4.87
C GLU A 214 -12.14 0.46 -4.59
N SER A 215 -12.55 1.22 -3.58
CA SER A 215 -11.87 2.45 -3.16
C SER A 215 -10.43 2.21 -2.66
N ILE A 216 -10.11 1.03 -2.12
CA ILE A 216 -8.74 0.69 -1.70
C ILE A 216 -7.78 0.72 -2.88
N SER A 217 -8.20 0.19 -4.04
CA SER A 217 -7.36 0.24 -5.25
C SER A 217 -7.11 1.68 -5.67
N ASN A 218 -8.14 2.52 -5.64
CA ASN A 218 -8.00 3.94 -5.99
C ASN A 218 -7.07 4.68 -5.03
N ILE A 219 -7.16 4.40 -3.71
CA ILE A 219 -6.25 4.97 -2.70
C ILE A 219 -4.81 4.55 -2.98
N VAL A 220 -4.57 3.28 -3.30
CA VAL A 220 -3.23 2.77 -3.64
C VAL A 220 -2.68 3.45 -4.88
N ASP A 221 -3.49 3.61 -5.92
CA ASP A 221 -3.10 4.29 -7.15
C ASP A 221 -2.81 5.78 -6.91
N ASP A 222 -3.65 6.46 -6.14
CA ASP A 222 -3.47 7.87 -5.76
C ASP A 222 -2.20 8.05 -4.91
N MET A 223 -1.96 7.16 -3.94
CA MET A 223 -0.73 7.15 -3.14
C MET A 223 0.50 6.95 -4.03
N ASN A 224 0.50 5.92 -4.87
CA ASN A 224 1.61 5.58 -5.75
C ASN A 224 1.94 6.74 -6.71
N SER A 225 0.92 7.30 -7.38
CA SER A 225 1.06 8.44 -8.29
C SER A 225 1.59 9.69 -7.58
N THR A 226 1.02 10.02 -6.42
CA THR A 226 1.37 11.23 -5.68
C THR A 226 2.77 11.15 -5.08
N ILE A 227 3.15 10.01 -4.50
CA ILE A 227 4.50 9.79 -3.97
C ILE A 227 5.52 9.86 -5.11
N THR A 228 5.23 9.27 -6.28
CA THR A 228 6.10 9.38 -7.46
C THR A 228 6.34 10.83 -7.86
N ALA A 229 5.29 11.65 -7.91
CA ALA A 229 5.39 13.06 -8.25
C ALA A 229 6.23 13.84 -7.22
N LEU A 230 6.02 13.60 -5.93
CA LEU A 230 6.80 14.21 -4.85
C LEU A 230 8.28 13.82 -4.90
N MET A 231 8.57 12.53 -5.03
CA MET A 231 9.93 12.01 -5.14
C MET A 231 10.66 12.59 -6.37
N THR A 232 9.96 12.68 -7.50
CA THR A 232 10.50 13.27 -8.73
C THR A 232 10.81 14.75 -8.55
N ALA A 233 9.91 15.51 -7.93
CA ALA A 233 10.12 16.91 -7.62
C ALA A 233 11.30 17.11 -6.65
N TYR A 234 11.41 16.25 -5.63
CA TYR A 234 12.52 16.24 -4.68
C TYR A 234 13.87 15.98 -5.35
N ILE A 235 13.98 14.90 -6.12
CA ILE A 235 15.21 14.55 -6.87
C ILE A 235 15.58 15.67 -7.85
N THR A 236 14.59 16.28 -8.51
CA THR A 236 14.83 17.42 -9.40
C THR A 236 15.37 18.63 -8.63
N SER A 237 14.85 18.90 -7.43
CA SER A 237 15.38 19.95 -6.57
C SER A 237 16.84 19.70 -6.18
N LEU A 238 17.22 18.45 -5.88
CA LEU A 238 18.60 18.06 -5.60
C LEU A 238 19.52 18.25 -6.81
N LYS A 239 19.07 17.83 -8.00
CA LYS A 239 19.79 18.06 -9.28
C LYS A 239 20.06 19.55 -9.51
N ASN A 240 19.10 20.42 -9.16
CA ASN A 240 19.25 21.86 -9.33
C ASN A 240 20.26 22.49 -8.34
N LYS A 241 20.40 21.97 -7.12
CA LYS A 241 21.44 22.42 -6.16
C LYS A 241 22.85 22.28 -6.74
N ILE A 242 23.11 21.20 -7.50
CA ILE A 242 24.40 20.99 -8.19
C ILE A 242 24.65 22.09 -9.23
N LYS A 243 23.65 22.40 -10.06
CA LYS A 243 23.77 23.40 -11.14
C LYS A 243 24.05 24.81 -10.60
N VAL A 244 23.47 25.16 -9.45
CA VAL A 244 23.71 26.46 -8.81
C VAL A 244 25.15 26.55 -8.27
N ASN A 245 25.64 25.49 -7.62
CA ASN A 245 26.99 25.47 -7.05
C ASN A 245 28.10 25.48 -8.11
N ASN A 246 27.81 25.02 -9.33
CA ASN A 246 28.76 24.98 -10.45
C ASN A 246 28.73 26.23 -11.36
N LYS A 247 27.90 27.26 -11.08
CA LYS A 247 27.95 28.50 -11.87
C LYS A 247 29.25 29.27 -11.55
N PRO A 248 30.07 29.63 -12.56
CA PRO A 248 31.31 30.39 -12.31
C PRO A 248 30.97 31.72 -11.65
N LYS A 249 31.60 32.00 -10.50
CA LYS A 249 31.52 33.32 -9.87
C LYS A 249 32.04 34.34 -10.88
N LYS A 250 31.14 35.16 -11.44
CA LYS A 250 31.53 36.29 -12.30
C LYS A 250 32.54 37.11 -11.51
N LYS A 251 33.80 37.14 -11.98
CA LYS A 251 34.81 38.06 -11.45
C LYS A 251 34.22 39.47 -11.59
N LYS A 252 33.98 40.14 -10.46
CA LYS A 252 33.68 41.57 -10.46
C LYS A 252 34.87 42.25 -11.15
N ARG A 253 34.59 42.89 -12.29
CA ARG A 253 35.52 43.81 -12.94
C ARG A 253 35.47 45.13 -12.20
#